data_AF-A0A812QET4-F1
#
_entry.id   AF-A0A812QET4-F1
#
_cell.length_a   1.000
_cell.length_b   1.000
_cell.length_c   1.000
_cell.angle_alpha   90.00
_cell.angle_beta   90.00
_cell.angle_gamma   90.00
#
_symmetry.space_group_name_H-M   'P 1'
#
loop_
_entity.id
_entity.type
_entity.pdbx_description
1 polymer ?
#
loop_
_entity_poly.entity_id
_entity_poly.type
_entity_poly.pdbx_seq_one_letter_code
_entity_poly.pdbx_strand_id
1 'polypeptide(L)'
;MRLLRGGFLWLLAASLLRPSSGDTLDIDVRLFLDSNCFDPYDELLLLDDGCYANLYTNATKAFKVRIVGFVEPFKYDIQDYTDACHTIFSPKRTLESGKCERFIGGYWAEITNRLRSSTCVGQDCSRLAVTKQRFYSESMCVGLPYEVFTYPVQNECMRASNGTQAFRVDPTTTNVTQVDYLVNDRCGGDLTRQYIMSVGYCYELYPDRAPRSFRWEVERYDATAISDAWRPSSLGLVQAAGVAAPLALLGSPRPREL
;
A
#
# COMPACT_ATOMS: atom_id res chain seq x y z
N MET A 1 62.60 -26.22 -1.45
CA MET A 1 61.36 -26.92 -1.83
C MET A 1 60.30 -25.88 -2.15
N ARG A 2 59.70 -25.97 -3.34
CA ARG A 2 58.53 -25.18 -3.78
C ARG A 2 57.30 -25.64 -2.99
N LEU A 3 56.41 -24.71 -2.65
CA LEU A 3 54.96 -24.94 -2.68
C LEU A 3 54.26 -23.61 -2.98
N LEU A 4 53.57 -23.62 -4.12
CA LEU A 4 52.81 -22.56 -4.74
C LEU A 4 51.36 -22.59 -4.22
N ARG A 5 50.75 -21.39 -4.23
CA ARG A 5 49.36 -21.09 -4.65
C ARG A 5 48.20 -21.73 -3.88
N GLY A 6 47.31 -20.86 -3.39
CA GLY A 6 45.91 -21.20 -3.18
C GLY A 6 45.18 -20.19 -2.30
N GLY A 7 44.97 -18.96 -2.75
CA GLY A 7 44.31 -17.96 -1.91
C GLY A 7 43.58 -16.82 -2.62
N PHE A 8 43.36 -16.91 -3.94
CA PHE A 8 42.88 -15.75 -4.71
C PHE A 8 41.70 -16.07 -5.66
N LEU A 9 40.86 -17.05 -5.31
CA LEU A 9 39.66 -17.36 -6.11
C LEU A 9 38.32 -17.35 -5.34
N TRP A 10 38.32 -17.11 -4.04
CA TRP A 10 37.07 -17.10 -3.25
C TRP A 10 36.43 -15.73 -3.06
N LEU A 11 37.13 -14.63 -3.42
CA LEU A 11 36.60 -13.27 -3.26
C LEU A 11 35.81 -12.75 -4.48
N LEU A 12 35.81 -13.47 -5.61
CA LEU A 12 35.05 -13.09 -6.82
C LEU A 12 33.68 -13.79 -6.94
N ALA A 13 33.39 -14.79 -6.11
CA ALA A 13 32.09 -15.47 -6.12
C ALA A 13 31.04 -14.76 -5.24
N ALA A 14 31.47 -13.91 -4.29
CA ALA A 14 30.56 -13.17 -3.41
C ALA A 14 29.88 -11.96 -4.09
N SER A 15 30.38 -11.52 -5.25
CA SER A 15 29.82 -10.41 -6.03
C SER A 15 28.76 -10.86 -7.07
N LEU A 16 28.44 -12.15 -7.15
CA LEU A 16 27.42 -12.68 -8.06
C LEU A 16 26.09 -13.01 -7.37
N LEU A 17 26.00 -12.84 -6.05
CA LEU A 17 24.72 -12.78 -5.35
C LEU A 17 24.18 -11.36 -5.49
N ARG A 18 23.69 -11.00 -6.67
CA ARG A 18 22.73 -9.90 -6.76
C ARG A 18 21.55 -10.32 -5.87
N PRO A 19 21.23 -9.60 -4.79
CA PRO A 19 19.94 -9.79 -4.16
C PRO A 19 18.89 -9.65 -5.26
N SER A 20 17.86 -10.50 -5.22
CA SER A 20 16.66 -10.33 -6.03
C SER A 20 16.27 -8.85 -5.98
N SER A 21 16.42 -8.14 -7.11
CA SER A 21 16.17 -6.70 -7.17
C SER A 21 14.73 -6.34 -6.78
N GLY A 22 13.80 -7.31 -6.80
CA GLY A 22 12.40 -7.13 -6.43
C GLY A 22 12.21 -6.82 -4.94
N ASP A 23 12.99 -7.44 -4.05
CA ASP A 23 12.80 -7.26 -2.59
C ASP A 23 13.26 -5.87 -2.10
N THR A 24 14.02 -5.16 -2.94
CA THR A 24 14.57 -3.83 -2.63
C THR A 24 13.74 -2.68 -3.18
N LEU A 25 12.75 -2.94 -4.03
CA LEU A 25 11.97 -1.91 -4.69
C LEU A 25 10.50 -2.01 -4.30
N ASP A 26 9.90 -0.86 -4.01
CA ASP A 26 8.46 -0.70 -3.99
C ASP A 26 8.00 0.02 -5.26
N ILE A 27 6.81 -0.33 -5.70
CA ILE A 27 6.15 0.20 -6.88
C ILE A 27 5.33 1.41 -6.45
N ASP A 28 5.75 2.59 -6.88
CA ASP A 28 5.01 3.84 -6.69
C ASP A 28 4.05 4.06 -7.86
N VAL A 29 2.76 4.16 -7.53
CA VAL A 29 1.67 4.30 -8.49
C VAL A 29 0.95 5.61 -8.20
N ARG A 30 1.18 6.60 -9.05
CA ARG A 30 0.44 7.87 -9.02
C ARG A 30 -0.83 7.70 -9.84
N LEU A 31 -1.99 7.81 -9.21
CA LEU A 31 -3.29 7.61 -9.82
C LEU A 31 -3.88 8.92 -10.33
N PHE A 32 -4.58 8.85 -11.45
CA PHE A 32 -5.22 9.97 -12.12
C PHE A 32 -6.63 9.59 -12.59
N LEU A 33 -7.50 10.61 -12.71
CA LEU A 33 -8.88 10.43 -13.19
C LEU A 33 -9.02 10.50 -14.71
N ASP A 34 -8.00 11.00 -15.41
CA ASP A 34 -8.03 11.24 -16.85
C ASP A 34 -6.87 10.57 -17.59
N SER A 35 -7.05 10.36 -18.90
CA SER A 35 -6.08 9.66 -19.74
C SER A 35 -4.82 10.44 -20.07
N ASN A 36 -4.75 11.72 -19.72
CA ASN A 36 -3.55 12.55 -19.89
C ASN A 36 -2.79 12.74 -18.57
N CYS A 37 -3.29 12.18 -17.46
CA CYS A 37 -2.70 12.30 -16.13
C CYS A 37 -2.55 13.77 -15.66
N PHE A 38 -3.58 14.59 -15.88
CA PHE A 38 -3.62 15.98 -15.43
C PHE A 38 -4.43 16.18 -14.13
N ASP A 39 -5.33 15.26 -13.82
CA ASP A 39 -6.18 15.29 -12.63
C ASP A 39 -5.68 14.25 -11.60
N PRO A 40 -4.70 14.61 -10.75
CA PRO A 40 -4.13 13.71 -9.77
C PRO A 40 -5.17 13.31 -8.74
N TYR A 41 -5.31 12.00 -8.54
CA TYR A 41 -6.28 11.44 -7.64
C TYR A 41 -5.67 11.02 -6.31
N ASP A 42 -4.67 10.13 -6.33
CA ASP A 42 -4.09 9.53 -5.12
C ASP A 42 -2.74 8.88 -5.48
N GLU A 43 -2.00 8.42 -4.48
CA GLU A 43 -0.76 7.69 -4.68
C GLU A 43 -0.76 6.39 -3.87
N LEU A 44 -0.36 5.30 -4.51
CA LEU A 44 -0.25 3.98 -3.89
C LEU A 44 1.19 3.52 -3.90
N LEU A 45 1.66 3.02 -2.76
CA LEU A 45 2.94 2.35 -2.65
C LEU A 45 2.71 0.86 -2.46
N LEU A 46 3.17 0.07 -3.44
CA LEU A 46 2.86 -1.35 -3.55
C LEU A 46 4.16 -2.18 -3.50
N LEU A 47 4.07 -3.37 -2.92
CA LEU A 47 5.08 -4.42 -3.04
C LEU A 47 5.14 -4.99 -4.46
N ASP A 48 6.36 -5.37 -4.88
CA ASP A 48 6.56 -6.29 -6.00
C ASP A 48 5.91 -7.66 -5.72
N ASP A 49 5.21 -8.18 -6.74
CA ASP A 49 4.46 -9.45 -6.70
C ASP A 49 3.38 -9.54 -5.59
N GLY A 50 2.97 -8.40 -5.05
CA GLY A 50 1.90 -8.31 -4.04
C GLY A 50 0.52 -8.68 -4.61
N CYS A 51 -0.21 -9.55 -3.91
CA CYS A 51 -1.61 -9.85 -4.21
C CYS A 51 -2.55 -8.94 -3.43
N TYR A 52 -3.32 -8.13 -4.15
CA TYR A 52 -4.22 -7.16 -3.56
C TYR A 52 -5.67 -7.54 -3.83
N ALA A 53 -6.26 -8.27 -2.89
CA ALA A 53 -7.61 -8.78 -2.95
C ALA A 53 -8.47 -8.26 -1.79
N ASN A 54 -9.72 -7.89 -2.07
CA ASN A 54 -10.75 -7.71 -1.05
C ASN A 54 -11.20 -9.09 -0.52
N LEU A 55 -11.51 -9.24 0.77
CA LEU A 55 -11.70 -10.56 1.40
C LEU A 55 -13.09 -11.21 1.14
N TYR A 56 -13.05 -12.54 1.01
CA TYR A 56 -14.05 -13.61 1.19
C TYR A 56 -15.49 -13.46 0.65
N THR A 57 -15.64 -13.25 -0.66
CA THR A 57 -16.89 -13.64 -1.34
C THR A 57 -16.56 -14.33 -2.67
N ASN A 58 -17.52 -15.04 -3.26
CA ASN A 58 -17.36 -15.71 -4.57
C ASN A 58 -17.19 -14.72 -5.75
N ALA A 59 -17.05 -13.42 -5.47
CA ALA A 59 -16.92 -12.34 -6.44
C ALA A 59 -15.85 -11.33 -6.00
N THR A 60 -14.69 -11.79 -5.56
CA THR A 60 -13.58 -10.93 -5.12
C THR A 60 -12.67 -10.56 -6.30
N LYS A 61 -12.73 -9.32 -6.78
CA LYS A 61 -11.72 -8.87 -7.76
C LYS A 61 -10.41 -8.55 -7.03
N ALA A 62 -9.32 -9.09 -7.54
CA ALA A 62 -7.98 -8.80 -7.06
C ALA A 62 -7.07 -8.40 -8.21
N PHE A 63 -5.94 -7.81 -7.88
CA PHE A 63 -4.90 -7.55 -8.86
C PHE A 63 -3.51 -7.87 -8.28
N LYS A 64 -2.58 -8.19 -9.17
CA LYS A 64 -1.14 -8.25 -8.88
C LYS A 64 -0.42 -7.22 -9.74
N VAL A 65 0.64 -6.65 -9.16
CA VAL A 65 1.61 -5.84 -9.90
C VAL A 65 2.99 -6.45 -9.69
N ARG A 66 3.75 -6.62 -10.75
CA ARG A 66 5.09 -7.21 -10.70
C ARG A 66 6.08 -6.45 -11.57
N ILE A 67 7.27 -6.20 -11.06
CA ILE A 67 8.39 -5.65 -11.82
C ILE A 67 8.96 -6.77 -12.70
N VAL A 68 8.94 -6.56 -14.02
CA VAL A 68 9.43 -7.53 -15.02
C VAL A 68 10.57 -7.00 -15.87
N GLY A 69 10.76 -5.68 -15.92
CA GLY A 69 11.91 -5.04 -16.54
C GLY A 69 12.65 -4.18 -15.53
N PHE A 70 13.89 -4.55 -15.21
CA PHE A 70 14.77 -3.84 -14.26
C PHE A 70 15.78 -2.91 -14.96
N VAL A 71 15.57 -2.66 -16.26
CA VAL A 71 16.40 -1.77 -17.08
C VAL A 71 15.49 -0.68 -17.62
N GLU A 72 15.93 0.58 -17.54
CA GLU A 72 15.11 1.70 -17.98
C GLU A 72 14.74 1.63 -19.48
N PRO A 73 13.48 1.94 -19.84
CA PRO A 73 12.36 2.18 -18.92
C PRO A 73 11.93 0.88 -18.20
N PHE A 74 11.75 0.96 -16.88
CA PHE A 74 11.25 -0.18 -16.10
C PHE A 74 9.90 -0.65 -16.64
N LYS A 75 9.61 -1.95 -16.48
CA LYS A 75 8.37 -2.56 -16.97
C LYS A 75 7.65 -3.27 -15.84
N TYR A 76 6.33 -3.12 -15.82
CA TYR A 76 5.45 -3.63 -14.78
C TYR A 76 4.34 -4.45 -15.41
N ASP A 77 4.18 -5.69 -14.97
CA ASP A 77 3.04 -6.51 -15.32
C ASP A 77 1.91 -6.29 -14.32
N ILE A 78 0.71 -6.03 -14.84
CA ILE A 78 -0.53 -5.95 -14.08
C ILE A 78 -1.43 -7.10 -14.52
N GLN A 79 -1.97 -7.81 -13.54
CA GLN A 79 -2.85 -8.96 -13.76
C GLN A 79 -4.07 -8.86 -12.85
N ASP A 80 -5.26 -8.85 -13.44
CA ASP A 80 -6.53 -8.89 -12.71
C ASP A 80 -6.98 -10.34 -12.49
N TYR A 81 -7.64 -10.58 -11.37
CA TYR A 81 -8.14 -11.89 -10.93
C TYR A 81 -9.59 -11.79 -10.45
N THR A 82 -10.33 -12.90 -10.56
CA THR A 82 -11.73 -13.02 -10.07
C THR A 82 -11.84 -13.51 -8.64
N ASP A 83 -10.72 -13.90 -8.05
CA ASP A 83 -10.59 -14.32 -6.66
C ASP A 83 -9.27 -13.76 -6.07
N ALA A 84 -8.80 -14.32 -4.95
CA ALA A 84 -7.57 -13.94 -4.26
C ALA A 84 -6.27 -14.29 -5.04
N CYS A 85 -6.15 -13.79 -6.26
CA CYS A 85 -5.03 -13.97 -7.18
C CYS A 85 -4.76 -15.40 -7.67
N HIS A 86 -5.79 -16.24 -7.77
CA HIS A 86 -5.71 -17.61 -8.30
C HIS A 86 -6.28 -17.71 -9.72
N THR A 87 -7.47 -17.17 -9.95
CA THR A 87 -8.19 -17.27 -11.23
C THR A 87 -8.06 -15.99 -12.05
N ILE A 88 -7.39 -16.08 -13.20
CA ILE A 88 -7.13 -14.96 -14.11
C ILE A 88 -8.46 -14.41 -14.67
N PHE A 89 -8.68 -13.10 -14.50
CA PHE A 89 -9.89 -12.42 -15.03
C PHE A 89 -9.67 -11.86 -16.44
N SER A 90 -8.53 -11.21 -16.68
CA SER A 90 -8.19 -10.57 -17.95
C SER A 90 -6.78 -10.96 -18.41
N PRO A 91 -6.40 -10.72 -19.67
CA PRO A 91 -5.00 -10.84 -20.04
C PRO A 91 -4.12 -9.88 -19.24
N LYS A 92 -2.90 -10.35 -18.94
CA LYS A 92 -1.83 -9.54 -18.36
C LYS A 92 -1.52 -8.33 -19.24
N ARG A 93 -1.30 -7.18 -18.64
CA ARG A 93 -0.87 -5.95 -19.31
C ARG A 93 0.49 -5.54 -18.81
N THR A 94 1.39 -5.14 -19.71
CA THR A 94 2.70 -4.62 -19.35
C THR A 94 2.68 -3.11 -19.53
N LEU A 95 2.92 -2.37 -18.44
CA LEU A 95 3.06 -0.92 -18.43
C LEU A 95 4.54 -0.54 -18.40
N GLU A 96 4.87 0.64 -18.93
CA GLU A 96 6.21 1.19 -18.90
C GLU A 96 6.33 2.37 -17.92
N SER A 97 7.48 2.47 -17.27
CA SER A 97 7.70 3.48 -16.23
C SER A 97 7.53 4.91 -16.75
N GLY A 98 6.87 5.75 -15.96
CA GLY A 98 6.68 7.17 -16.25
C GLY A 98 5.70 7.48 -17.38
N LYS A 99 5.00 6.49 -17.93
CA LYS A 99 3.91 6.70 -18.90
C LYS A 99 2.56 6.72 -18.19
N CYS A 100 1.71 7.64 -18.63
CA CYS A 100 0.30 7.66 -18.24
C CYS A 100 -0.45 6.54 -18.98
N GLU A 101 -0.76 5.46 -18.27
CA GLU A 101 -1.43 4.30 -18.83
C GLU A 101 -2.63 3.87 -18.00
N ARG A 102 -3.56 3.16 -18.62
CA ARG A 102 -4.75 2.67 -17.91
C ARG A 102 -4.30 1.69 -16.81
N PHE A 103 -4.72 1.94 -15.58
CA PHE A 103 -4.43 1.08 -14.44
C PHE A 103 -5.62 0.13 -14.17
N ILE A 104 -5.83 -0.27 -12.91
CA ILE A 104 -7.00 -1.07 -12.49
C ILE A 104 -8.25 -0.19 -12.35
N GLY A 105 -9.41 -0.78 -12.65
CA GLY A 105 -10.69 -0.09 -12.60
C GLY A 105 -10.81 1.03 -13.64
N GLY A 106 -11.25 2.21 -13.17
CA GLY A 106 -11.46 3.42 -13.99
C GLY A 106 -10.31 4.42 -13.94
N TYR A 107 -9.14 4.03 -13.45
CA TYR A 107 -8.01 4.94 -13.20
C TYR A 107 -6.94 4.84 -14.26
N TRP A 108 -6.23 5.94 -14.43
CA TRP A 108 -4.96 6.01 -15.12
C TRP A 108 -3.85 6.12 -14.10
N ALA A 109 -2.65 5.66 -14.45
CA ALA A 109 -1.51 5.73 -13.56
C ALA A 109 -0.21 6.02 -14.29
N GLU A 110 0.67 6.73 -13.59
CA GLU A 110 2.10 6.73 -13.85
C GLU A 110 2.78 5.84 -12.81
N ILE A 111 3.56 4.86 -13.26
CA ILE A 111 4.23 3.90 -12.39
C ILE A 111 5.74 4.15 -12.38
N THR A 112 6.32 4.19 -11.19
CA THR A 112 7.76 4.30 -10.95
C THR A 112 8.20 3.37 -9.81
N ASN A 113 9.48 3.38 -9.47
CA ASN A 113 10.02 2.60 -8.36
C ASN A 113 10.57 3.51 -7.26
N ARG A 114 10.43 3.06 -6.03
CA ARG A 114 11.10 3.62 -4.86
C ARG A 114 12.00 2.58 -4.21
N LEU A 115 13.22 2.97 -3.87
CA LEU A 115 14.15 2.13 -3.14
C LEU A 115 13.66 1.95 -1.70
N ARG A 116 13.31 0.72 -1.36
CA ARG A 116 12.96 0.35 0.00
C ARG A 116 14.22 0.33 0.87
N SER A 117 14.35 1.31 1.76
CA SER A 117 15.51 1.43 2.64
C SER A 117 15.26 2.38 3.81
N SER A 118 15.73 2.00 4.99
CA SER A 118 15.68 2.86 6.20
C SER A 118 16.71 4.00 6.18
N THR A 119 17.74 3.90 5.34
CA THR A 119 18.82 4.90 5.24
C THR A 119 18.67 5.83 4.03
N CYS A 120 17.78 5.49 3.10
CA CYS A 120 17.47 6.31 1.95
C CYS A 120 16.68 7.56 2.38
N VAL A 121 16.99 8.70 1.77
CA VAL A 121 16.32 9.99 2.00
C VAL A 121 15.91 10.59 0.67
N GLY A 122 14.67 11.08 0.59
CA GLY A 122 14.11 11.70 -0.61
C GLY A 122 12.89 10.96 -1.14
N GLN A 123 12.36 11.45 -2.26
CA GLN A 123 11.14 10.94 -2.88
C GLN A 123 11.34 9.59 -3.57
N ASP A 124 12.59 9.24 -3.90
CA ASP A 124 12.94 7.95 -4.51
C ASP A 124 13.04 6.82 -3.49
N CYS A 125 12.69 7.07 -2.23
CA CYS A 125 12.84 6.13 -1.12
C CYS A 125 11.48 5.66 -0.62
N SER A 126 11.41 4.40 -0.21
CA SER A 126 10.23 3.81 0.41
C SER A 126 10.55 3.35 1.82
N ARG A 127 9.66 3.71 2.75
CA ARG A 127 9.55 3.13 4.09
C ARG A 127 8.23 2.37 4.25
N LEU A 128 7.73 1.79 3.16
CA LEU A 128 6.49 1.02 3.16
C LEU A 128 6.56 -0.04 4.27
N ALA A 129 5.59 0.05 5.17
CA ALA A 129 5.40 -0.89 6.25
C ALA A 129 4.29 -1.83 5.78
N VAL A 130 4.38 -3.08 6.19
CA VAL A 130 3.42 -4.08 5.74
C VAL A 130 2.91 -4.89 6.91
N THR A 131 1.69 -5.38 6.77
CA THR A 131 1.15 -6.41 7.66
C THR A 131 1.00 -7.70 6.88
N LYS A 132 1.27 -8.81 7.55
CA LYS A 132 1.16 -10.16 7.02
C LYS A 132 0.02 -10.87 7.72
N GLN A 133 -0.98 -11.29 6.96
CA GLN A 133 -2.00 -12.21 7.41
C GLN A 133 -1.54 -13.62 7.07
N ARG A 134 -1.27 -14.45 8.07
CA ARG A 134 -0.81 -15.82 7.89
C ARG A 134 -1.91 -16.81 8.24
N PHE A 135 -2.15 -17.74 7.34
CA PHE A 135 -3.14 -18.81 7.51
C PHE A 135 -2.49 -20.15 7.78
N TYR A 136 -3.08 -20.89 8.72
CA TYR A 136 -2.59 -22.19 9.18
C TYR A 136 -3.63 -23.26 8.92
N SER A 137 -3.14 -24.45 8.55
CA SER A 137 -3.97 -25.64 8.38
C SER A 137 -4.44 -26.21 9.70
N GLU A 138 -3.81 -25.86 10.82
CA GLU A 138 -4.10 -26.31 12.17
C GLU A 138 -4.71 -25.19 13.02
N SER A 139 -5.36 -25.55 14.13
CA SER A 139 -5.84 -24.60 15.15
C SER A 139 -4.66 -23.95 15.89
N MET A 140 -4.91 -22.85 16.60
CA MET A 140 -3.95 -22.15 17.46
C MET A 140 -2.66 -21.71 16.74
N CYS A 141 -2.71 -21.54 15.42
CA CYS A 141 -1.61 -21.08 14.58
C CYS A 141 -0.37 -21.96 14.70
N VAL A 142 -0.60 -23.27 14.87
CA VAL A 142 0.43 -24.29 14.93
C VAL A 142 0.87 -24.66 13.51
N GLY A 143 2.16 -24.97 13.36
CA GLY A 143 2.76 -25.41 12.11
C GLY A 143 3.24 -24.27 11.22
N LEU A 144 3.55 -24.61 9.96
CA LEU A 144 3.96 -23.63 8.96
C LEU A 144 2.73 -22.97 8.33
N PRO A 145 2.75 -21.64 8.10
CA PRO A 145 1.69 -20.99 7.37
C PRO A 145 1.68 -21.50 5.93
N TYR A 146 0.53 -21.93 5.43
CA TYR A 146 0.40 -22.42 4.05
C TYR A 146 0.01 -21.30 3.07
N GLU A 147 -0.53 -20.19 3.57
CA GLU A 147 -0.94 -19.03 2.79
C GLU A 147 -0.63 -17.74 3.57
N VAL A 148 -0.10 -16.74 2.86
CA VAL A 148 0.31 -15.45 3.44
C VAL A 148 -0.12 -14.32 2.52
N PHE A 149 -0.94 -13.42 3.04
CA PHE A 149 -1.27 -12.16 2.37
C PHE A 149 -0.51 -11.02 3.00
N THR A 150 0.01 -10.12 2.16
CA THR A 150 0.80 -8.98 2.61
C THR A 150 0.15 -7.69 2.12
N TYR A 151 -0.10 -6.77 3.05
CA TYR A 151 -0.80 -5.51 2.78
C TYR A 151 0.01 -4.32 3.29
N PRO A 152 0.13 -3.23 2.51
CA PRO A 152 0.62 -1.94 3.00
C PRO A 152 -0.21 -1.43 4.19
N VAL A 153 0.43 -0.87 5.22
CA VAL A 153 -0.25 -0.45 6.47
C VAL A 153 -0.25 1.05 6.72
N GLN A 154 -0.07 1.83 5.67
CA GLN A 154 -0.11 3.28 5.77
C GLN A 154 -1.38 3.84 5.17
N ASN A 155 -2.44 3.03 5.10
CA ASN A 155 -3.78 3.36 4.59
C ASN A 155 -3.84 3.46 3.05
N GLU A 156 -2.98 2.74 2.33
CA GLU A 156 -3.04 2.62 0.88
C GLU A 156 -4.44 2.16 0.45
N CYS A 157 -5.04 2.91 -0.47
CA CYS A 157 -6.37 2.59 -0.96
C CYS A 157 -6.31 1.44 -1.96
N MET A 158 -6.42 0.21 -1.45
CA MET A 158 -6.38 -0.97 -2.28
C MET A 158 -7.67 -1.06 -3.08
N ARG A 159 -7.62 -0.63 -4.34
CA ARG A 159 -8.75 -0.72 -5.26
C ARG A 159 -9.07 -2.15 -5.66
N ALA A 160 -10.27 -2.58 -5.30
CA ALA A 160 -10.93 -3.72 -5.91
C ALA A 160 -12.24 -3.24 -6.54
N SER A 161 -12.70 -3.96 -7.57
CA SER A 161 -14.00 -3.67 -8.18
C SER A 161 -15.08 -4.13 -7.22
N ASN A 162 -15.96 -3.20 -6.80
CA ASN A 162 -17.03 -3.41 -5.81
C ASN A 162 -16.59 -3.22 -4.35
N GLY A 163 -15.80 -2.17 -4.11
CA GLY A 163 -15.36 -1.77 -2.78
C GLY A 163 -13.85 -1.84 -2.59
N THR A 164 -13.31 -0.88 -1.87
CA THR A 164 -11.89 -0.79 -1.53
C THR A 164 -11.63 -1.21 -0.10
N GLN A 165 -10.38 -1.56 0.21
CA GLN A 165 -9.93 -1.75 1.59
C GLN A 165 -8.62 -1.00 1.84
N ALA A 166 -8.39 -0.63 3.10
CA ALA A 166 -7.14 -0.04 3.54
C ALA A 166 -6.75 -0.59 4.91
N PHE A 167 -5.44 -0.72 5.15
CA PHE A 167 -4.91 -1.17 6.43
C PHE A 167 -4.10 -0.06 7.09
N ARG A 168 -4.20 0.02 8.42
CA ARG A 168 -3.37 0.89 9.24
C ARG A 168 -2.92 0.15 10.48
N VAL A 169 -1.70 0.42 10.92
CA VAL A 169 -1.18 -0.11 12.18
C VAL A 169 -0.97 1.04 13.14
N ASP A 170 -1.37 0.84 14.39
CA ASP A 170 -1.20 1.82 15.45
C ASP A 170 0.30 2.09 15.74
N PRO A 171 0.65 3.22 16.39
CA PRO A 171 2.05 3.55 16.66
C PRO A 171 2.81 2.51 17.51
N THR A 172 2.10 1.74 18.34
CA THR A 172 2.70 0.71 19.20
C THR A 172 2.81 -0.65 18.50
N THR A 173 2.36 -0.76 17.26
CA THR A 173 2.37 -2.01 16.47
C THR A 173 1.64 -3.18 17.15
N THR A 174 0.65 -2.87 17.98
CA THR A 174 -0.13 -3.85 18.74
C THR A 174 -1.40 -4.25 18.01
N ASN A 175 -1.93 -3.38 17.15
CA ASN A 175 -3.18 -3.57 16.46
C ASN A 175 -3.09 -3.19 14.97
N VAL A 176 -3.54 -4.11 14.12
CA VAL A 176 -3.85 -3.87 12.72
C VAL A 176 -5.31 -3.45 12.65
N THR A 177 -5.59 -2.31 12.05
CA THR A 177 -6.94 -1.90 11.69
C THR A 177 -7.13 -2.06 10.20
N GLN A 178 -8.12 -2.86 9.81
CA GLN A 178 -8.63 -2.94 8.44
C GLN A 178 -9.89 -2.08 8.33
N VAL A 179 -9.99 -1.32 7.24
CA VAL A 179 -11.19 -0.54 6.88
C VAL A 179 -11.63 -0.98 5.50
N ASP A 180 -12.82 -1.57 5.41
CA ASP A 180 -13.47 -1.91 4.16
C ASP A 180 -14.48 -0.82 3.81
N TYR A 181 -14.33 -0.20 2.64
CA TYR A 181 -15.26 0.78 2.10
C TYR A 181 -16.17 0.07 1.11
N LEU A 182 -17.37 -0.29 1.57
CA LEU A 182 -18.29 -1.14 0.81
C LEU A 182 -18.89 -0.36 -0.36
N VAL A 183 -18.92 -0.98 -1.55
CA VAL A 183 -19.49 -0.39 -2.78
C VAL A 183 -18.81 0.93 -3.18
N ASN A 184 -17.70 1.29 -2.53
CA ASN A 184 -16.97 2.51 -2.79
C ASN A 184 -15.59 2.16 -3.33
N ASP A 185 -15.34 2.56 -4.57
CA ASP A 185 -14.08 2.31 -5.22
C ASP A 185 -13.04 3.41 -4.91
N ARG A 186 -13.21 4.23 -3.87
CA ARG A 186 -12.42 5.45 -3.63
C ARG A 186 -11.85 5.59 -2.21
N CYS A 187 -11.91 4.55 -1.37
CA CYS A 187 -11.58 4.62 0.05
C CYS A 187 -12.14 5.87 0.74
N GLY A 188 -13.40 6.16 0.43
CA GLY A 188 -14.15 7.25 1.02
C GLY A 188 -15.59 6.82 1.26
N GLY A 189 -16.37 7.69 1.89
CA GLY A 189 -17.79 7.48 2.12
C GLY A 189 -18.13 6.83 3.47
N ASP A 190 -19.43 6.80 3.75
CA ASP A 190 -19.95 6.51 5.09
C ASP A 190 -20.16 5.01 5.36
N LEU A 191 -20.34 4.22 4.30
CA LEU A 191 -20.57 2.79 4.42
C LEU A 191 -19.23 2.03 4.57
N THR A 192 -18.75 1.98 5.80
CA THR A 192 -17.50 1.31 6.15
C THR A 192 -17.72 0.15 7.11
N ARG A 193 -16.85 -0.87 7.04
CA ARG A 193 -16.66 -1.86 8.09
C ARG A 193 -15.24 -1.77 8.60
N GLN A 194 -15.09 -1.69 9.91
CA GLN A 194 -13.79 -1.61 10.55
C GLN A 194 -13.54 -2.85 11.40
N TYR A 195 -12.37 -3.44 11.24
CA TYR A 195 -11.89 -4.55 12.06
C TYR A 195 -10.60 -4.13 12.75
N ILE A 196 -10.50 -4.35 14.06
CA ILE A 196 -9.30 -4.09 14.85
C ILE A 196 -8.80 -5.44 15.34
N MET A 197 -7.61 -5.84 14.92
CA MET A 197 -7.03 -7.15 15.17
C MET A 197 -5.69 -6.99 15.87
N SER A 198 -5.48 -7.74 16.95
CA SER A 198 -4.25 -7.70 17.72
C SER A 198 -3.15 -8.47 17.00
N VAL A 199 -1.98 -7.83 16.91
CA VAL A 199 -0.78 -8.42 16.33
C VAL A 199 -0.29 -9.58 17.20
N GLY A 200 0.06 -10.69 16.55
CA GLY A 200 0.52 -11.91 17.22
C GLY A 200 -0.61 -12.75 17.86
N TYR A 201 -1.83 -12.23 17.96
CA TYR A 201 -2.96 -13.03 18.43
C TYR A 201 -3.38 -14.06 17.36
N CYS A 202 -3.65 -15.28 17.80
CA CYS A 202 -4.14 -16.34 16.93
C CYS A 202 -5.66 -16.41 16.97
N TYR A 203 -6.28 -16.22 15.81
CA TYR A 203 -7.72 -16.28 15.62
C TYR A 203 -8.11 -17.63 15.01
N GLU A 204 -9.05 -18.33 15.66
CA GLU A 204 -9.66 -19.55 15.10
C GLU A 204 -10.68 -19.20 14.00
N LEU A 205 -10.75 -20.04 12.96
CA LEU A 205 -11.64 -19.88 11.80
C LEU A 205 -12.59 -21.07 11.67
N TYR A 206 -12.09 -22.19 11.14
CA TYR A 206 -12.90 -23.36 10.85
C TYR A 206 -12.45 -24.57 11.68
N PRO A 207 -13.37 -25.32 12.30
CA PRO A 207 -13.03 -26.47 13.13
C PRO A 207 -12.75 -27.75 12.34
N ASP A 208 -13.16 -27.83 11.07
CA ASP A 208 -13.20 -29.06 10.28
C ASP A 208 -12.55 -28.93 8.88
N ARG A 209 -12.08 -27.75 8.51
CA ARG A 209 -11.43 -27.48 7.22
C ARG A 209 -10.35 -26.41 7.33
N ALA A 210 -9.39 -26.41 6.40
CA ALA A 210 -8.44 -25.32 6.27
C ALA A 210 -9.09 -24.09 5.60
N PRO A 211 -8.68 -22.85 5.95
CA PRO A 211 -7.78 -22.50 7.06
C PRO A 211 -8.45 -22.68 8.43
N ARG A 212 -7.75 -23.31 9.37
CA ARG A 212 -8.28 -23.52 10.72
C ARG A 212 -8.03 -22.34 11.65
N SER A 213 -6.91 -21.64 11.46
CA SER A 213 -6.59 -20.43 12.23
C SER A 213 -5.76 -19.45 11.41
N PHE A 214 -5.67 -18.21 11.87
CA PHE A 214 -4.84 -17.18 11.28
C PHE A 214 -4.27 -16.23 12.32
N ARG A 215 -3.16 -15.57 11.98
CA ARG A 215 -2.60 -14.49 12.81
C ARG A 215 -2.12 -13.33 11.96
N TRP A 216 -2.08 -12.15 12.58
CA TRP A 216 -1.50 -10.96 11.99
C TRP A 216 -0.10 -10.71 12.52
N GLU A 217 0.81 -10.37 11.61
CA GLU A 217 2.15 -9.90 11.91
C GLU A 217 2.35 -8.53 11.25
N VAL A 218 3.24 -7.72 11.81
CA VAL A 218 3.61 -6.43 11.21
C VAL A 218 5.11 -6.43 10.97
N GLU A 219 5.49 -6.02 9.77
CA GLU A 219 6.86 -5.78 9.37
C GLU A 219 7.03 -4.28 9.10
N ARG A 220 7.81 -3.63 9.96
CA ARG A 220 8.21 -2.22 9.79
C ARG A 220 9.73 -2.11 9.89
N TYR A 221 10.29 -1.15 9.17
CA TYR A 221 11.69 -0.75 9.33
C TYR A 221 11.93 -0.07 10.68
N ASP A 222 11.02 0.80 11.09
CA ASP A 222 11.01 1.44 12.41
C ASP A 222 9.58 1.85 12.81
N ALA A 223 9.41 2.32 14.05
CA ALA A 223 8.12 2.76 14.58
C ALA A 223 7.56 4.01 13.86
N THR A 224 8.38 4.72 13.08
CA THR A 224 8.05 5.93 12.32
C THR A 224 7.85 5.68 10.83
N ALA A 225 7.79 4.42 10.39
CA ALA A 225 7.56 4.05 9.01
C ALA A 225 6.20 4.58 8.53
N ILE A 226 6.24 5.73 7.86
CA ILE A 226 5.12 6.39 7.19
C ILE A 226 5.32 6.18 5.68
N SER A 227 4.23 6.02 4.95
CA SER A 227 4.27 5.98 3.49
C SER A 227 4.38 7.42 3.03
N ASP A 228 5.42 7.73 2.26
CA ASP A 228 5.60 9.03 1.63
C ASP A 228 4.67 9.20 0.41
N ALA A 229 3.59 8.42 0.33
CA ALA A 229 2.60 8.50 -0.73
C ALA A 229 1.73 9.75 -0.58
N TRP A 230 1.65 10.58 -1.63
CA TRP A 230 0.77 11.73 -1.65
C TRP A 230 -0.70 11.30 -1.62
N ARG A 231 -1.49 11.99 -0.80
CA ARG A 231 -2.93 11.72 -0.67
C ARG A 231 -3.69 13.03 -0.76
N PRO A 232 -4.81 13.08 -1.49
CA PRO A 232 -5.68 14.22 -1.41
C PRO A 232 -6.19 14.34 0.03
N SER A 233 -6.06 15.52 0.61
CA SER A 233 -6.80 15.83 1.84
C SER A 233 -8.28 15.66 1.51
N SER A 234 -9.01 14.81 2.23
CA SER A 234 -10.47 14.87 2.18
C SER A 234 -10.87 16.25 2.69
N LEU A 235 -11.09 17.19 1.77
CA LEU A 235 -11.40 18.58 2.10
C LEU A 235 -12.74 18.64 2.85
N GLY A 236 -12.64 18.67 4.18
CA GLY A 236 -12.97 19.82 5.01
C GLY A 236 -14.45 20.10 5.29
N LEU A 237 -14.90 19.71 6.48
CA LEU A 237 -15.97 20.42 7.18
C LEU A 237 -15.68 20.44 8.68
N VAL A 238 -15.91 21.61 9.29
CA VAL A 238 -15.75 21.98 10.72
C VAL A 238 -14.29 22.34 11.08
N GLN A 239 -13.88 23.57 11.42
CA GLN A 239 -14.56 24.82 11.80
C GLN A 239 -13.63 25.97 11.41
N ALA A 240 -14.07 26.88 10.53
CA ALA A 240 -13.54 28.23 10.58
C ALA A 240 -14.03 28.83 11.89
N ALA A 241 -13.18 28.87 12.91
CA ALA A 241 -13.42 29.65 14.10
C ALA A 241 -13.70 31.08 13.64
N GLY A 242 -14.96 31.51 13.78
CA GLY A 242 -15.38 32.84 13.44
C GLY A 242 -14.52 33.84 14.20
N VAL A 243 -13.70 34.59 13.47
CA VAL A 243 -13.18 35.86 13.96
C VAL A 243 -14.39 36.81 13.97
N ALA A 244 -15.14 36.77 15.07
CA ALA A 244 -16.10 37.82 15.37
C ALA A 244 -15.30 39.10 15.63
N ALA A 245 -15.10 39.91 14.59
CA ALA A 245 -14.73 41.30 14.76
C ALA A 245 -15.97 42.07 15.21
N PRO A 246 -16.01 42.66 16.41
CA PRO A 246 -17.10 43.55 16.77
C PRO A 246 -16.91 44.87 16.01
N LEU A 247 -17.77 45.09 15.02
CA LEU A 247 -18.07 46.40 14.47
C LEU A 247 -18.78 47.23 15.57
N ALA A 248 -17.99 47.97 16.36
CA ALA A 248 -18.52 48.99 17.25
C ALA A 248 -18.55 50.34 16.53
N LEU A 249 -19.78 50.69 16.19
CA LEU A 249 -20.35 51.96 15.75
C LEU A 249 -19.62 53.25 16.17
N LEU A 250 -19.43 54.08 15.14
CA LEU A 250 -19.46 55.55 15.10
C LEU A 250 -20.06 56.28 16.31
N GLY A 251 -19.33 57.28 16.81
CA GLY A 251 -19.85 58.28 17.78
C GLY A 251 -19.03 59.57 17.90
N SER A 252 -19.29 60.53 17.00
CA SER A 252 -19.28 62.01 17.22
C SER A 252 -17.96 62.77 17.46
N PRO A 253 -17.89 64.13 17.34
CA PRO A 253 -18.69 65.10 16.57
C PRO A 253 -17.84 65.93 15.56
N ARG A 254 -18.53 66.63 14.65
CA ARG A 254 -17.95 67.70 13.81
C ARG A 254 -17.54 68.92 14.67
N PRO A 255 -16.46 69.64 14.34
CA PRO A 255 -16.24 70.99 14.83
C PRO A 255 -17.15 71.98 14.09
N ARG A 256 -17.75 72.92 14.84
CA ARG A 256 -18.42 74.12 14.33
C ARG A 256 -17.42 75.27 14.34
N GLU A 257 -17.50 76.09 13.31
CA GLU A 257 -16.66 77.22 12.94
C GLU A 257 -16.47 78.27 14.05
N LEU A 258 -15.25 78.81 14.10
CA LEU A 258 -14.94 80.24 13.99
C LEU A 258 -13.49 80.41 13.51
#